data_AF-A0A6N9DLP9-F1
#
_entry.id   AF-A0A6N9DLP9-F1
#
_cell.length_a   1.000
_cell.length_b   1.000
_cell.length_c   1.000
_cell.angle_alpha   90.00
_cell.angle_beta   90.00
_cell.angle_gamma   90.00
#
_symmetry.space_group_name_H-M   'P 1'
#
loop_
_entity.id
_entity.type
_entity.pdbx_description
1 polymer ?
#
loop_
_entity_poly.entity_id
_entity_poly.type
_entity_poly.pdbx_seq_one_letter_code
_entity_poly.pdbx_strand_id
1 'polypeptide(L)'
;MSEFHRSKKWRITAARFKREQLIAGKWLCRKCGADGRYIPLQVDHVRPIHRGGTAYAFSNLQPLCYLCHTEKSAREREDICPRRQKWIDLVGF
;
A
#
# COMPACT_ATOMS: atom_id res chain seq x y z
N MET A 1 -9.80 4.24 -8.21
CA MET A 1 -9.68 2.94 -7.49
C MET A 1 -9.87 1.80 -8.48
N SER A 2 -9.02 0.77 -8.48
CA SER A 2 -9.14 -0.34 -9.42
C SER A 2 -10.28 -1.30 -9.06
N GLU A 3 -10.71 -2.13 -10.02
CA GLU A 3 -11.72 -3.18 -9.81
C GLU A 3 -11.35 -4.12 -8.65
N PHE A 4 -10.07 -4.48 -8.54
CA PHE A 4 -9.54 -5.27 -7.42
C PHE A 4 -9.92 -4.68 -6.06
N HIS A 5 -9.73 -3.37 -5.87
CA HIS A 5 -10.01 -2.69 -4.60
C HIS A 5 -11.51 -2.53 -4.31
N ARG A 6 -12.37 -2.73 -5.31
CA ARG A 6 -13.83 -2.79 -5.14
C ARG A 6 -14.32 -4.20 -4.82
N SER A 7 -13.51 -5.23 -5.08
CA SER A 7 -13.91 -6.63 -4.91
C SER A 7 -14.34 -6.93 -3.47
N LYS A 8 -15.33 -7.82 -3.33
CA LYS A 8 -15.81 -8.29 -2.01
C LYS A 8 -14.66 -8.93 -1.21
N LYS A 9 -13.82 -9.72 -1.88
CA LYS A 9 -12.68 -10.41 -1.26
C LYS A 9 -11.70 -9.42 -0.63
N TRP A 10 -11.30 -8.38 -1.36
CA TRP A 10 -10.44 -7.33 -0.81
C TRP A 10 -11.06 -6.63 0.40
N ARG A 11 -12.34 -6.21 0.31
CA ARG A 11 -13.02 -5.52 1.42
C ARG A 11 -13.04 -6.36 2.70
N ILE A 12 -13.31 -7.66 2.58
CA ILE A 12 -13.29 -8.61 3.71
C ILE A 12 -11.87 -8.75 4.27
N THR A 13 -10.87 -8.97 3.40
CA THR A 13 -9.46 -9.11 3.81
C THR A 13 -8.96 -7.86 4.54
N ALA A 14 -9.19 -6.67 3.97
CA ALA A 14 -8.76 -5.41 4.54
C ALA A 14 -9.45 -5.12 5.89
N ALA A 15 -10.76 -5.41 6.00
CA ALA A 15 -11.48 -5.27 7.26
C ALA A 15 -10.95 -6.23 8.34
N ARG A 16 -10.66 -7.49 7.98
CA ARG A 16 -10.07 -8.46 8.90
C ARG A 16 -8.67 -8.03 9.36
N PHE A 17 -7.82 -7.62 8.43
CA PHE A 17 -6.49 -7.11 8.76
C PHE A 17 -6.57 -5.92 9.72
N LYS A 18 -7.41 -4.92 9.41
CA LYS A 18 -7.64 -3.76 10.29
C LYS A 18 -8.07 -4.19 11.69
N ARG A 19 -9.01 -5.12 11.80
CA ARG A 19 -9.50 -5.63 13.09
C ARG A 19 -8.38 -6.28 13.91
N GLU A 20 -7.57 -7.15 13.30
CA GLU A 20 -6.45 -7.81 13.98
C GLU A 20 -5.41 -6.81 14.47
N GLN A 21 -5.08 -5.79 13.68
CA GLN A 21 -4.16 -4.72 14.09
C GLN A 21 -4.71 -3.87 15.23
N LEU A 22 -6.01 -3.55 15.22
CA LEU A 22 -6.67 -2.80 16.30
C LEU A 22 -6.65 -3.58 17.62
N ILE A 23 -6.97 -4.88 17.59
CA ILE A 23 -6.93 -5.76 18.76
C ILE A 23 -5.51 -5.83 19.33
N ALA A 24 -4.50 -5.92 18.45
CA ALA A 24 -3.11 -5.96 18.86
C ALA A 24 -2.55 -4.59 19.33
N GLY A 25 -3.31 -3.50 19.25
CA GLY A 25 -2.82 -2.15 19.53
C GLY A 25 -1.79 -1.65 18.52
N LYS A 26 -1.73 -2.25 17.32
CA LYS A 26 -0.72 -2.00 16.26
C LYS A 26 -1.30 -1.27 15.06
N TRP A 27 -2.44 -0.60 15.21
CA TRP A 27 -3.03 0.21 14.16
C TRP A 27 -2.35 1.58 14.04
N LEU A 28 -1.05 1.55 13.71
CA LEU A 28 -0.18 2.72 13.56
C LEU A 28 0.33 2.79 12.13
N CYS A 29 0.44 3.96 11.53
CA CYS A 29 1.02 4.12 10.20
C CYS A 29 2.42 3.49 10.15
N ARG A 30 2.64 2.54 9.23
CA ARG A 30 3.89 1.78 9.20
C ARG A 30 5.12 2.63 8.85
N LYS A 31 4.91 3.79 8.19
CA LYS A 31 5.97 4.72 7.83
C LYS A 31 6.28 5.77 8.89
N CYS A 32 5.27 6.45 9.43
CA CYS A 32 5.46 7.59 10.33
C CYS A 32 5.05 7.35 11.79
N GLY A 33 4.47 6.20 12.11
CA GLY A 33 4.03 5.87 13.47
C GLY A 33 2.74 6.56 13.93
N ALA A 34 2.10 7.38 13.07
CA ALA A 34 0.83 8.03 13.38
C ALA A 34 -0.22 7.03 13.87
N ASP A 35 -0.85 7.32 15.01
CA ASP A 35 -1.86 6.45 15.60
C ASP A 35 -3.21 6.57 14.88
N GLY A 36 -3.70 5.42 14.42
CA GLY A 36 -4.94 5.30 13.69
C GLY A 36 -6.21 5.56 14.51
N ARG A 37 -6.09 5.80 15.82
CA ARG A 37 -7.14 6.33 16.69
C ARG A 37 -7.40 7.81 16.44
N TYR A 38 -6.37 8.57 16.06
CA TYR A 38 -6.44 10.02 15.83
C TYR A 38 -6.41 10.38 14.34
N ILE A 39 -5.72 9.57 13.53
CA ILE A 39 -5.53 9.84 12.11
C ILE A 39 -6.10 8.68 11.28
N PRO A 40 -6.97 8.92 10.28
CA PRO A 40 -7.46 7.86 9.42
C PRO A 40 -6.31 7.13 8.70
N LEU A 41 -6.27 5.80 8.84
CA LEU A 41 -5.34 4.92 8.14
C LEU A 41 -6.10 4.04 7.15
N GLN A 42 -5.45 3.71 6.04
CA GLN A 42 -5.90 2.78 5.03
C GLN A 42 -4.98 1.57 4.94
N VAL A 43 -5.54 0.43 4.55
CA VAL A 43 -4.76 -0.79 4.29
C VAL A 43 -4.19 -0.70 2.88
N ASP A 44 -2.89 -0.86 2.78
CA ASP A 44 -2.14 -0.82 1.53
C ASP A 44 -1.20 -2.02 1.45
N HIS A 45 -0.78 -2.38 0.24
CA HIS A 45 0.19 -3.45 0.04
C HIS A 45 1.62 -2.96 0.35
N VAL A 46 2.43 -3.79 1.01
CA VAL A 46 3.88 -3.53 1.20
C VAL A 46 4.58 -3.53 -0.15
N ARG A 47 4.45 -4.63 -0.89
CA ARG A 47 4.83 -4.76 -2.30
C ARG A 47 3.56 -4.71 -3.16
N PRO A 48 3.46 -3.80 -4.14
CA PRO A 48 2.30 -3.75 -5.04
C PRO A 48 2.07 -5.05 -5.79
N ILE A 49 0.79 -5.34 -6.09
CA ILE A 49 0.39 -6.57 -6.80
C ILE A 49 1.06 -6.66 -8.17
N HIS A 50 1.12 -5.55 -8.92
CA HIS A 50 1.75 -5.53 -10.25
C HIS A 50 3.27 -5.81 -10.22
N ARG A 51 3.90 -5.74 -9.04
CA ARG A 51 5.31 -6.14 -8.84
C ARG A 51 5.45 -7.53 -8.25
N GLY A 52 4.39 -8.34 -8.21
CA GLY A 52 4.40 -9.68 -7.62
C GLY A 52 4.14 -9.70 -6.11
N GLY A 53 3.60 -8.63 -5.54
CA GLY A 53 3.13 -8.66 -4.16
C GLY A 53 1.89 -9.55 -3.98
N THR A 54 1.84 -10.32 -2.89
CA THR A 54 0.68 -11.16 -2.60
C THR A 54 -0.55 -10.29 -2.30
N ALA A 55 -1.65 -10.56 -2.98
CA ALA A 55 -2.85 -9.71 -2.93
C ALA A 55 -3.59 -9.74 -1.58
N TYR A 56 -3.55 -10.87 -0.86
CA TYR A 56 -4.38 -11.12 0.32
C TYR A 56 -3.61 -11.58 1.57
N ALA A 57 -2.30 -11.83 1.46
CA ALA A 57 -1.52 -12.28 2.60
C ALA A 57 -1.25 -11.12 3.56
N PHE A 58 -1.47 -11.34 4.85
CA PHE A 58 -1.36 -10.28 5.87
C PHE A 58 0.06 -9.75 6.00
N SER A 59 1.06 -10.59 5.71
CA SER A 59 2.48 -10.21 5.64
C SER A 59 2.78 -9.14 4.58
N ASN A 60 1.93 -9.00 3.56
CA ASN A 60 2.07 -7.99 2.52
C ASN A 60 1.09 -6.82 2.69
N LEU A 61 0.42 -6.70 3.84
CA LEU A 61 -0.49 -5.59 4.13
C LEU A 61 0.12 -4.69 5.19
N GLN A 62 -0.10 -3.39 5.06
CA GLN A 62 0.34 -2.39 6.03
C GLN A 62 -0.69 -1.27 6.18
N PRO A 63 -0.88 -0.72 7.39
CA PRO A 63 -1.61 0.51 7.60
C PRO A 63 -0.78 1.74 7.19
N LEU A 64 -1.36 2.66 6.42
CA LEU A 64 -0.73 3.93 6.05
C LEU A 64 -1.71 5.10 6.21
N CYS A 65 -1.20 6.25 6.66
CA CYS A 65 -1.95 7.50 6.60
C CYS A 65 -1.99 8.02 5.16
N TYR A 66 -2.90 8.95 4.89
CA TYR A 66 -3.10 9.54 3.55
C TYR A 66 -1.80 10.10 2.94
N LEU A 67 -0.99 10.82 3.72
CA LEU A 67 0.26 11.43 3.26
C LEU A 67 1.28 10.36 2.84
N CYS A 68 1.55 9.41 3.73
CA CYS A 68 2.51 8.33 3.49
C CYS A 68 2.08 7.39 2.34
N HIS A 69 0.77 7.16 2.19
CA HIS A 69 0.22 6.40 1.08
C HIS A 69 0.39 7.14 -0.24
N THR A 70 0.05 8.43 -0.29
CA THR A 70 0.18 9.25 -1.49
C THR A 70 1.63 9.31 -1.97
N GLU A 71 2.56 9.49 -1.04
CA GLU A 71 4.00 9.46 -1.33
C GLU A 71 4.44 8.10 -1.91
N LYS A 72 3.99 6.99 -1.32
CA LYS A 72 4.26 5.64 -1.84
C LYS A 72 3.70 5.46 -3.26
N SER A 73 2.44 5.83 -3.49
CA SER A 73 1.81 5.74 -4.81
C SER A 73 2.48 6.64 -5.85
N ALA A 74 3.06 7.79 -5.46
CA ALA A 74 3.84 8.62 -6.36
C ALA A 74 5.12 7.91 -6.81
N ARG A 75 5.92 7.41 -5.85
CA ARG A 75 7.14 6.64 -6.12
C ARG A 75 6.86 5.41 -6.99
N GLU A 76 5.79 4.68 -6.70
CA GLU A 76 5.41 3.50 -7.48
C GLU A 76 5.03 3.82 -8.92
N ARG A 77 4.45 5.00 -9.19
CA ARG A 77 4.11 5.46 -10.54
C ARG A 77 5.33 5.94 -11.32
N GLU A 78 6.27 6.60 -10.65
CA GLU A 78 7.52 7.04 -11.28
C GLU A 78 8.30 5.87 -11.87
N ASP A 79 8.35 4.76 -11.15
CA ASP A 79 9.01 3.52 -11.58
C ASP A 79 8.34 2.87 -12.80
N ILE A 80 7.03 3.11 -13.03
CA ILE A 80 6.28 2.52 -14.14
C ILE A 80 6.32 3.44 -15.38
N CYS A 81 6.92 4.63 -15.30
CA CYS A 81 6.94 5.59 -16.40
C CYS A 81 7.81 5.05 -17.56
N PRO A 82 7.21 4.67 -18.72
CA PRO A 82 7.96 4.10 -19.84
C PRO A 82 8.95 5.11 -20.41
N ARG A 83 8.66 6.40 -20.30
CA ARG A 83 9.54 7.48 -20.73
C ARG A 83 10.80 7.57 -19.85
N ARG A 84 10.71 7.28 -18.55
CA ARG A 84 11.86 7.24 -17.63
C ARG A 84 12.66 5.95 -17.83
N GLN A 85 11.98 4.80 -17.96
CA GLN A 85 12.65 3.53 -18.27
C GLN A 85 13.41 3.63 -19.60
N LYS A 86 12.76 4.15 -20.65
CA LYS A 86 13.41 4.42 -21.95
C LYS A 86 14.62 5.33 -21.82
N TRP A 87 14.59 6.34 -20.93
CA TRP A 87 15.75 7.19 -20.66
C TRP A 87 16.87 6.41 -19.98
N ILE A 88 16.58 5.64 -18.93
CA ILE A 88 17.56 4.79 -18.23
C ILE A 88 18.19 3.79 -19.21
N ASP A 89 17.38 3.12 -20.03
CA ASP A 89 17.84 2.18 -21.06
C ASP A 89 18.72 2.87 -22.12
N LEU A 90 18.45 4.14 -22.43
CA LEU A 90 19.22 4.95 -23.41
C LEU A 90 20.55 5.49 -22.85
N VAL A 91 20.62 5.82 -21.56
CA VAL A 91 21.81 6.46 -20.95
C VAL A 91 22.65 5.54 -20.07
N GLY A 92 22.18 4.32 -19.76
CA GLY A 92 22.98 3.26 -19.14
C GLY A 92 23.54 3.60 -17.76
N PHE A 93 22.67 3.74 -16.76
CA PHE A 93 23.03 3.75 -15.33
C PHE A 93 22.73 2.41 -14.67
#